data_AF-A0A7S0VRM9-F1
#
_entry.id   AF-A0A7S0VRM9-F1
#
_cell.length_a   1.000
_cell.length_b   1.000
_cell.length_c   1.000
_cell.angle_alpha   90.00
_cell.angle_beta   90.00
_cell.angle_gamma   90.00
#
_symmetry.space_group_name_H-M   'P 1'
#
loop_
_entity.id
_entity.type
_entity.pdbx_description
1 polymer ?
#
loop_
_entity_poly.entity_id
_entity_poly.type
_entity_poly.pdbx_seq_one_letter_code
_entity_poly.pdbx_strand_id
1 'polypeptide(L)'
;ECVACAPGSYKVALSSDACGLCPINSYNPSAGSSSFADCRTCGSGGVTDAAGSTSSEACKCSSSTYNVVASSGASSCRACPVGATCSDQSCALAKSGFSCAVAGRRANAIVGNWTKNIATGEYELVSCPAGYSKVTTTEESFDQSAFNHDVQRCVQCISLIEYILHPNTDSCWPCPAGLVCYGTAEYTVRVANSTWVADGAVLRLEGCPLGYRKVNSSDAAQECATCGAGTECTAEDCTECVACAPGSYKVALSSDACGLCPINSYNPSAGSSSFADCRTCGSGGVTDAAGSTSSEACKCSSSTYNVVASSGASSCRACPVGATCSDQSCALAKSGFSCAVAGRRANAIVGNWTKNIATGEYELVS
;
A
#
# COMPACT_ATOMS: atom_id res chain seq x y z
N GLU A 1 57.51 -48.44 39.28
CA GLU A 1 57.84 -48.47 37.84
C GLU A 1 57.24 -47.24 37.17
N CYS A 2 57.92 -46.65 36.19
CA CYS A 2 57.36 -45.56 35.39
C CYS A 2 56.53 -46.14 34.26
N VAL A 3 55.25 -45.74 34.16
CA VAL A 3 54.35 -46.17 33.09
C VAL A 3 54.23 -45.03 32.07
N ALA A 4 54.28 -45.36 30.78
CA ALA A 4 54.06 -44.38 29.72
C ALA A 4 52.64 -43.80 29.80
N CYS A 5 52.48 -42.53 29.41
CA CYS A 5 51.15 -41.92 29.29
C CYS A 5 50.29 -42.72 28.29
N ALA A 6 49.04 -43.00 28.67
CA ALA A 6 48.10 -43.66 27.77
C ALA A 6 47.76 -42.73 26.58
N PRO A 7 47.29 -43.28 25.45
CA PRO A 7 46.69 -42.49 24.38
C PRO A 7 45.67 -41.48 24.94
N GLY A 8 45.55 -40.33 24.30
CA GLY A 8 44.72 -39.21 24.75
C GLY A 8 45.38 -38.34 25.83
N SER A 9 46.57 -38.68 26.30
CA SER A 9 47.28 -37.90 27.33
C SER A 9 48.74 -37.63 26.96
N TYR A 10 49.34 -36.65 27.63
CA TYR A 10 50.73 -36.23 27.43
C TYR A 10 51.38 -35.81 28.74
N LYS A 11 52.71 -35.77 28.79
CA LYS A 11 53.45 -35.28 29.96
C LYS A 11 54.74 -34.57 29.60
N VAL A 12 54.76 -33.26 29.85
CA VAL A 12 55.86 -32.35 29.44
C VAL A 12 57.03 -32.36 30.41
N ALA A 13 56.77 -32.61 31.71
CA ALA A 13 57.77 -32.60 32.75
C ALA A 13 57.90 -33.96 33.43
N LEU A 14 59.14 -34.32 33.77
CA LEU A 14 59.44 -35.45 34.64
C LEU A 14 59.01 -35.11 36.07
N SER A 15 57.77 -35.45 36.41
CA SER A 15 57.21 -35.29 37.75
C SER A 15 56.45 -36.55 38.20
N SER A 16 55.99 -36.58 39.45
CA SER A 16 55.08 -37.63 39.95
C SER A 16 53.62 -37.42 39.57
N ASP A 17 53.28 -36.32 38.90
CA ASP A 17 51.89 -35.97 38.59
C ASP A 17 51.28 -36.90 37.54
N ALA A 18 49.95 -36.95 37.48
CA ALA A 18 49.26 -37.68 36.42
C ALA A 18 49.58 -37.07 35.04
N CYS A 19 49.49 -37.89 33.98
CA CYS A 19 49.55 -37.37 32.61
C CYS A 19 48.38 -36.40 32.37
N GLY A 20 48.65 -35.28 31.69
CA GLY A 20 47.63 -34.31 31.31
C GLY A 20 46.80 -34.85 30.15
N LEU A 21 45.48 -34.71 30.20
CA LEU A 21 44.62 -35.08 29.09
C LEU A 21 44.74 -34.04 27.97
N CYS A 22 44.72 -34.51 26.71
CA CYS A 22 44.54 -33.62 25.58
C CYS A 22 43.22 -32.85 25.73
N PRO A 23 43.20 -31.52 25.53
CA PRO A 23 42.02 -30.70 25.75
C PRO A 23 40.89 -31.06 24.77
N ILE A 24 39.67 -30.60 25.09
CA ILE A 24 38.54 -30.66 24.17
C ILE A 24 38.94 -30.07 22.80
N ASN A 25 38.44 -30.66 21.72
CA ASN A 25 38.79 -30.37 20.31
C ASN A 25 40.14 -30.94 19.87
N SER A 26 40.71 -31.87 20.64
CA SER A 26 41.94 -32.55 20.25
C SER A 26 41.94 -34.02 20.67
N TYR A 27 42.73 -34.81 19.96
CA TYR A 27 42.94 -36.22 20.22
C TYR A 27 44.41 -36.59 20.11
N ASN A 28 44.81 -37.66 20.80
CA ASN A 28 46.15 -38.20 20.67
C ASN A 28 46.10 -39.73 20.57
N PRO A 29 46.42 -40.32 19.40
CA PRO A 29 46.43 -41.77 19.23
C PRO A 29 47.68 -42.45 19.81
N SER A 30 48.72 -41.68 20.13
CA SER A 30 50.01 -42.20 20.54
C SER A 30 50.08 -42.38 22.06
N ALA A 31 50.66 -43.51 22.50
CA ALA A 31 51.08 -43.68 23.89
C ALA A 31 52.48 -43.06 24.11
N GLY A 32 52.77 -42.63 25.33
CA GLY A 32 54.07 -42.09 25.73
C GLY A 32 54.37 -40.67 25.26
N SER A 33 53.36 -39.91 24.82
CA SER A 33 53.53 -38.54 24.36
C SER A 33 54.08 -37.62 25.44
N SER A 34 55.07 -36.82 25.06
CA SER A 34 55.83 -35.94 25.95
C SER A 34 55.60 -34.46 25.68
N SER A 35 54.71 -34.11 24.75
CA SER A 35 54.42 -32.73 24.38
C SER A 35 52.92 -32.48 24.20
N PHE A 36 52.48 -31.27 24.52
CA PHE A 36 51.13 -30.81 24.17
C PHE A 36 50.90 -30.80 22.64
N ALA A 37 51.97 -30.61 21.86
CA ALA A 37 51.90 -30.62 20.39
C ALA A 37 51.52 -32.00 19.82
N ASP A 38 51.60 -33.07 20.62
CA ASP A 38 51.17 -34.41 20.22
C ASP A 38 49.64 -34.55 20.22
N CYS A 39 48.93 -33.62 20.87
CA CYS A 39 47.47 -33.50 20.78
C CYS A 39 47.09 -32.88 19.44
N ARG A 40 46.60 -33.71 18.52
CA ARG A 40 46.13 -33.31 17.20
C ARG A 40 44.77 -32.63 17.33
N THR A 41 44.61 -31.44 16.77
CA THR A 41 43.32 -30.75 16.74
C THR A 41 42.36 -31.44 15.80
N CYS A 42 41.08 -31.40 16.15
CA CYS A 42 40.01 -31.77 15.22
C CYS A 42 40.01 -30.79 14.04
N GLY A 43 39.86 -31.33 12.82
CA GLY A 43 39.81 -30.51 11.60
C GLY A 43 38.51 -29.69 11.51
N SER A 44 38.57 -28.56 10.78
CA SER A 44 37.44 -27.79 10.24
C SER A 44 36.15 -27.74 11.08
N GLY A 45 36.23 -27.32 12.36
CA GLY A 45 35.04 -27.13 13.22
C GLY A 45 34.57 -28.37 13.99
N GLY A 46 35.30 -29.49 13.91
CA GLY A 46 35.08 -30.65 14.76
C GLY A 46 35.49 -30.39 16.22
N VAL A 47 34.79 -31.03 17.14
CA VAL A 47 34.99 -30.97 18.60
C VAL A 47 34.94 -32.38 19.18
N THR A 48 35.55 -32.59 20.34
CA THR A 48 35.43 -33.85 21.09
C THR A 48 34.45 -33.69 22.25
N ASP A 49 33.70 -34.75 22.58
CA ASP A 49 32.72 -34.70 23.68
C ASP A 49 33.38 -34.50 25.06
N ALA A 50 34.67 -34.86 25.19
CA ALA A 50 35.48 -34.69 26.40
C ALA A 50 36.98 -34.54 26.08
N ALA A 51 37.75 -34.09 27.07
CA ALA A 51 39.21 -34.15 27.06
C ALA A 51 39.70 -35.61 27.12
N GLY A 52 40.89 -35.87 26.60
CA GLY A 52 41.50 -37.21 26.64
C GLY A 52 41.14 -38.12 25.46
N SER A 53 40.63 -37.56 24.35
CA SER A 53 40.23 -38.35 23.20
C SER A 53 41.42 -39.04 22.54
N THR A 54 41.23 -40.29 22.13
CA THR A 54 42.32 -41.14 21.63
C THR A 54 42.36 -41.26 20.11
N SER A 55 41.34 -40.78 19.39
CA SER A 55 41.29 -40.94 17.94
C SER A 55 40.53 -39.83 17.23
N SER A 56 40.80 -39.68 15.92
CA SER A 56 40.09 -38.78 15.01
C SER A 56 38.60 -39.06 14.94
N GLU A 57 38.15 -40.30 15.18
CA GLU A 57 36.73 -40.65 15.19
C GLU A 57 35.95 -40.00 16.34
N ALA A 58 36.66 -39.48 17.36
CA ALA A 58 36.04 -38.70 18.43
C ALA A 58 35.70 -37.26 18.00
N CYS A 59 36.27 -36.77 16.89
CA CYS A 59 36.00 -35.44 16.36
C CYS A 59 34.66 -35.44 15.61
N LYS A 60 33.63 -34.89 16.26
CA LYS A 60 32.29 -34.70 15.69
C LYS A 60 32.02 -33.22 15.47
N CYS A 61 31.13 -32.86 14.56
CA CYS A 61 30.73 -31.46 14.41
C CYS A 61 30.12 -30.90 15.69
N SER A 62 30.48 -29.65 16.00
CA SER A 62 29.89 -28.91 17.13
C SER A 62 28.38 -28.78 16.99
N SER A 63 27.70 -28.40 18.07
CA SER A 63 26.25 -28.18 18.06
C SER A 63 25.80 -27.12 17.04
N SER A 64 26.66 -26.17 16.67
CA SER A 64 26.40 -25.09 15.71
C SER A 64 26.81 -25.41 14.27
N THR A 65 27.34 -26.60 14.00
CA THR A 65 27.82 -27.03 12.68
C THR A 65 27.15 -28.34 12.27
N TYR A 66 27.30 -28.72 10.99
CA TYR A 66 26.82 -29.99 10.48
C TYR A 66 27.86 -30.68 9.60
N ASN A 67 27.74 -32.00 9.45
CA ASN A 67 28.70 -32.83 8.72
C ASN A 67 28.62 -32.62 7.19
N VAL A 68 29.76 -32.34 6.57
CA VAL A 68 29.99 -32.27 5.13
C VAL A 68 31.19 -33.13 4.72
N VAL A 69 31.33 -33.39 3.43
CA VAL A 69 32.46 -34.11 2.84
C VAL A 69 33.38 -33.09 2.19
N ALA A 70 34.63 -33.04 2.65
CA ALA A 70 35.66 -32.17 2.06
C ALA A 70 36.06 -32.67 0.66
N SER A 71 36.69 -31.82 -0.14
CA SER A 71 37.24 -32.18 -1.46
C SER A 71 38.25 -33.33 -1.42
N SER A 72 38.86 -33.58 -0.24
CA SER A 72 39.75 -34.71 0.03
C SER A 72 39.02 -36.03 0.34
N GLY A 73 37.68 -36.04 0.36
CA GLY A 73 36.87 -37.20 0.77
C GLY A 73 36.77 -37.40 2.28
N ALA A 74 37.40 -36.54 3.09
CA ALA A 74 37.34 -36.60 4.55
C ALA A 74 36.09 -35.92 5.11
N SER A 75 35.59 -36.41 6.26
CA SER A 75 34.54 -35.75 7.04
C SER A 75 35.01 -34.38 7.54
N SER A 76 34.19 -33.35 7.33
CA SER A 76 34.47 -31.96 7.71
C SER A 76 33.19 -31.33 8.27
N CYS A 77 33.28 -30.18 8.95
CA CYS A 77 32.11 -29.47 9.47
C CYS A 77 31.89 -28.15 8.75
N ARG A 78 30.61 -27.83 8.52
CA ARG A 78 30.17 -26.58 7.93
C ARG A 78 29.31 -25.82 8.93
N ALA A 79 29.48 -24.50 8.99
CA ALA A 79 28.63 -23.63 9.79
C ALA A 79 27.16 -23.81 9.40
N CYS A 80 26.27 -23.78 10.39
CA CYS A 80 24.85 -23.80 10.08
C CYS A 80 24.43 -22.49 9.41
N PRO A 81 23.67 -22.53 8.30
CA PRO A 81 23.07 -21.32 7.73
C PRO A 81 22.16 -20.63 8.74
N VAL A 82 22.04 -19.30 8.63
CA VAL A 82 21.19 -18.49 9.52
C VAL A 82 19.76 -19.04 9.60
N GLY A 83 19.16 -19.42 8.48
CA GLY A 83 17.78 -19.93 8.42
C GLY A 83 17.57 -21.32 9.05
N ALA A 84 18.67 -22.03 9.33
CA ALA A 84 18.65 -23.34 9.98
C ALA A 84 19.22 -23.33 11.41
N THR A 85 19.61 -22.15 11.90
CA THR A 85 20.14 -21.98 13.25
C THR A 85 18.98 -21.82 14.23
N CYS A 86 18.95 -22.66 15.25
CA CYS A 86 17.94 -22.64 16.29
C CYS A 86 18.20 -21.51 17.31
N SER A 87 17.19 -21.20 18.14
CA SER A 87 17.30 -20.16 19.19
C SER A 87 18.38 -20.47 20.25
N ASP A 88 18.73 -21.75 20.42
CA ASP A 88 19.82 -22.23 21.28
C ASP A 88 21.19 -22.27 20.56
N GLN A 89 21.29 -21.66 19.36
CA GLN A 89 22.45 -21.67 18.47
C GLN A 89 22.83 -23.05 17.91
N SER A 90 21.99 -24.08 18.12
CA SER A 90 22.22 -25.39 17.53
C SER A 90 21.78 -25.44 16.07
N CYS A 91 22.42 -26.31 15.28
CA CYS A 91 22.09 -26.51 13.89
C CYS A 91 20.96 -27.51 13.72
N ALA A 92 19.84 -27.08 13.15
CA ALA A 92 18.72 -27.97 12.85
C ALA A 92 19.08 -29.02 11.78
N LEU A 93 19.95 -28.66 10.83
CA LEU A 93 20.36 -29.53 9.72
C LEU A 93 21.28 -30.69 10.16
N ALA A 94 21.85 -30.60 11.36
CA ALA A 94 22.58 -31.70 11.99
C ALA A 94 21.64 -32.75 12.62
N LYS A 95 20.34 -32.43 12.78
CA LYS A 95 19.35 -33.28 13.44
C LYS A 95 18.45 -33.97 12.41
N SER A 96 17.95 -35.16 12.73
CA SER A 96 16.94 -35.83 11.90
C SER A 96 15.64 -34.99 11.86
N GLY A 97 15.10 -34.79 10.66
CA GLY A 97 13.85 -34.04 10.46
C GLY A 97 13.96 -32.51 10.53
N PHE A 98 15.16 -31.93 10.48
CA PHE A 98 15.42 -30.48 10.35
C PHE A 98 14.58 -29.62 11.30
N SER A 99 14.63 -29.96 12.59
CA SER A 99 13.78 -29.33 13.60
C SER A 99 14.57 -28.77 14.76
N CYS A 100 14.13 -27.61 15.24
CA CYS A 100 14.60 -27.01 16.47
C CYS A 100 13.79 -27.57 17.64
N ALA A 101 14.31 -28.64 18.25
CA ALA A 101 13.76 -29.15 19.49
C ALA A 101 14.04 -28.16 20.63
N VAL A 102 12.99 -27.73 21.33
CA VAL A 102 13.09 -26.95 22.57
C VAL A 102 12.54 -27.83 23.69
N ALA A 103 13.27 -27.95 24.80
CA ALA A 103 12.84 -28.77 25.94
C ALA A 103 11.41 -28.37 26.39
N GLY A 104 10.47 -29.32 26.32
CA GLY A 104 9.08 -29.11 26.72
C GLY A 104 8.14 -28.50 25.67
N ARG A 105 8.58 -28.30 24.41
CA ARG A 105 7.70 -27.86 23.30
C ARG A 105 7.82 -28.78 22.08
N ARG A 106 6.80 -28.76 21.22
CA ARG A 106 6.89 -29.43 19.91
C ARG A 106 8.04 -28.80 19.12
N ALA A 107 8.87 -29.63 18.51
CA ALA A 107 9.97 -29.17 17.68
C ALA A 107 9.41 -28.43 16.46
N ASN A 108 9.87 -27.20 16.23
CA ASN A 108 9.48 -26.43 15.06
C ASN A 108 10.41 -26.81 13.91
N ALA A 109 9.85 -27.23 12.78
CA ALA A 109 10.62 -27.38 11.55
C ALA A 109 11.18 -26.03 11.12
N ILE A 110 12.39 -26.02 10.58
CA ILE A 110 12.97 -24.81 9.99
C ILE A 110 12.14 -24.36 8.78
N VAL A 111 12.11 -23.06 8.53
CA VAL A 111 11.33 -22.49 7.42
C VAL A 111 12.03 -22.74 6.10
N GLY A 112 11.25 -23.04 5.06
CA GLY A 112 11.72 -23.29 3.71
C GLY A 112 11.97 -24.75 3.41
N ASN A 113 12.19 -25.04 2.12
CA ASN A 113 12.51 -26.36 1.63
C ASN A 113 14.03 -26.48 1.45
N TRP A 114 14.63 -27.47 2.10
CA TRP A 114 16.08 -27.66 2.13
C TRP A 114 16.46 -28.99 1.49
N THR A 115 17.45 -28.98 0.62
CA THR A 115 17.99 -30.20 -0.03
C THR A 115 19.45 -30.41 0.32
N LYS A 116 19.87 -31.66 0.44
CA LYS A 116 21.26 -32.04 0.70
C LYS A 116 21.94 -32.47 -0.59
N ASN A 117 23.08 -31.86 -0.92
CA ASN A 117 23.96 -32.37 -1.97
C ASN A 117 24.57 -33.70 -1.53
N ILE A 118 24.39 -34.76 -2.32
CA ILE A 118 24.81 -36.12 -1.95
C ILE A 118 26.34 -36.26 -1.97
N ALA A 119 27.03 -35.51 -2.83
CA ALA A 119 28.49 -35.58 -2.98
C ALA A 119 29.23 -34.79 -1.90
N THR A 120 28.78 -33.57 -1.60
CA THR A 120 29.44 -32.67 -0.62
C THR A 120 28.81 -32.74 0.77
N GLY A 121 27.58 -33.26 0.89
CA GLY A 121 26.82 -33.24 2.12
C GLY A 121 26.28 -31.85 2.52
N GLU A 122 26.47 -30.83 1.69
CA GLU A 122 26.03 -29.45 1.97
C GLU A 122 24.52 -29.29 1.75
N TYR A 123 23.91 -28.41 2.54
CA TYR A 123 22.50 -28.07 2.41
C TYR A 123 22.27 -26.77 1.65
N GLU A 124 21.25 -26.79 0.81
CA GLU A 124 20.81 -25.64 0.04
C GLU A 124 19.33 -25.37 0.29
N LEU A 125 19.00 -24.10 0.54
CA LEU A 125 17.64 -23.60 0.62
C LEU A 125 17.08 -23.45 -0.81
N VAL A 126 16.19 -24.36 -1.18
CA VAL A 126 15.59 -24.40 -2.52
C VAL A 126 14.50 -23.35 -2.66
N SER A 127 13.56 -23.30 -1.71
CA SER A 127 12.39 -22.42 -1.80
C SER A 127 11.85 -21.98 -0.44
N CYS A 128 11.23 -20.80 -0.40
CA CYS A 128 10.52 -20.27 0.75
C CYS A 128 8.99 -20.32 0.53
N PRO A 129 8.20 -20.46 1.61
CA PRO A 129 6.74 -20.44 1.52
C PRO A 129 6.22 -19.03 1.19
N ALA A 130 4.93 -18.92 0.85
CA ALA A 130 4.27 -17.64 0.62
C ALA A 130 4.45 -16.69 1.81
N GLY A 131 4.77 -15.43 1.52
CA GLY A 131 5.03 -14.39 2.52
C GLY A 131 6.44 -14.39 3.11
N TYR A 132 7.37 -15.11 2.49
CA TYR A 132 8.78 -15.08 2.84
C TYR A 132 9.63 -14.78 1.61
N SER A 133 10.66 -13.95 1.77
CA SER A 133 11.71 -13.75 0.77
C SER A 133 12.88 -14.72 1.01
N LYS A 134 13.34 -15.39 -0.06
CA LYS A 134 14.51 -16.26 -0.05
C LYS A 134 15.79 -15.43 -0.13
N VAL A 135 16.59 -15.48 0.93
CA VAL A 135 17.92 -14.86 0.98
C VAL A 135 18.99 -15.94 0.87
N THR A 136 19.88 -15.85 -0.12
CA THR A 136 21.01 -16.78 -0.32
C THR A 136 22.33 -16.09 -0.68
N THR A 137 22.34 -14.76 -0.72
CA THR A 137 23.49 -13.93 -1.07
C THR A 137 23.65 -12.80 -0.04
N THR A 138 24.83 -12.18 0.01
CA THR A 138 25.11 -11.00 0.84
C THR A 138 24.94 -9.73 0.01
N GLU A 139 24.21 -8.75 0.54
CA GLU A 139 23.99 -7.45 -0.14
C GLU A 139 25.26 -6.63 -0.39
N GLU A 140 26.38 -6.99 0.24
CA GLU A 140 27.68 -6.30 0.14
C GLU A 140 28.57 -6.77 -1.03
N SER A 141 28.11 -7.75 -1.82
CA SER A 141 28.91 -8.27 -2.94
C SER A 141 28.66 -7.49 -4.23
N PHE A 142 29.74 -7.06 -4.90
CA PHE A 142 29.73 -6.40 -6.21
C PHE A 142 29.13 -7.28 -7.33
N ASP A 143 28.96 -8.58 -7.03
CA ASP A 143 28.30 -9.59 -7.85
C ASP A 143 27.11 -10.16 -7.07
N GLN A 144 25.92 -9.59 -7.30
CA GLN A 144 24.65 -9.94 -6.63
C GLN A 144 24.21 -11.40 -6.85
N SER A 145 24.98 -12.21 -7.59
CA SER A 145 24.74 -13.62 -7.85
C SER A 145 25.62 -14.58 -7.03
N ALA A 146 26.54 -14.07 -6.21
CA ALA A 146 27.45 -14.90 -5.43
C ALA A 146 26.72 -15.61 -4.28
N PHE A 147 26.37 -16.88 -4.51
CA PHE A 147 25.81 -17.78 -3.50
C PHE A 147 26.69 -17.81 -2.24
N ASN A 148 26.08 -17.50 -1.09
CA ASN A 148 26.72 -17.61 0.21
C ASN A 148 25.94 -18.58 1.09
N HIS A 149 26.59 -19.71 1.39
CA HIS A 149 26.01 -20.81 2.14
C HIS A 149 25.52 -20.37 3.54
N ASP A 150 26.23 -19.46 4.21
CA ASP A 150 26.02 -19.18 5.63
C ASP A 150 24.83 -18.25 5.87
N VAL A 151 24.42 -17.46 4.86
CA VAL A 151 23.33 -16.48 4.99
C VAL A 151 21.96 -17.04 4.62
N GLN A 152 21.89 -18.26 4.08
CA GLN A 152 20.66 -18.85 3.56
C GLN A 152 19.53 -18.81 4.59
N ARG A 153 18.41 -18.16 4.26
CA ARG A 153 17.22 -18.07 5.12
C ARG A 153 15.97 -17.63 4.36
N CYS A 154 14.81 -17.93 4.95
CA CYS A 154 13.54 -17.31 4.56
C CYS A 154 13.25 -16.16 5.52
N VAL A 155 13.13 -14.93 5.00
CA VAL A 155 12.77 -13.73 5.77
C VAL A 155 11.29 -13.46 5.60
N GLN A 156 10.53 -13.43 6.70
CA GLN A 156 9.08 -13.17 6.64
C GLN A 156 8.82 -11.70 6.31
N CYS A 157 7.95 -11.44 5.33
CA CYS A 157 7.48 -10.09 5.05
C CYS A 157 6.49 -9.64 6.14
N ILE A 158 6.54 -8.36 6.51
CA ILE A 158 5.74 -7.80 7.59
C ILE A 158 4.31 -7.56 7.08
N SER A 159 3.36 -8.28 7.68
CA SER A 159 1.94 -8.12 7.37
C SER A 159 1.46 -6.67 7.54
N LEU A 160 0.51 -6.23 6.71
CA LEU A 160 -0.06 -4.87 6.65
C LEU A 160 0.84 -3.76 6.08
N ILE A 161 2.17 -3.94 6.04
CA ILE A 161 3.08 -2.92 5.52
C ILE A 161 4.00 -3.40 4.40
N GLU A 162 4.06 -4.71 4.15
CA GLU A 162 4.83 -5.30 3.04
C GLU A 162 4.00 -6.35 2.29
N TYR A 163 4.49 -6.72 1.11
CA TYR A 163 4.00 -7.83 0.29
C TYR A 163 5.16 -8.49 -0.46
N ILE A 164 4.89 -9.65 -1.05
CA ILE A 164 5.82 -10.33 -1.96
C ILE A 164 5.03 -11.13 -2.99
N LEU A 165 5.37 -10.95 -4.27
CA LEU A 165 4.70 -11.67 -5.36
C LEU A 165 5.33 -13.05 -5.59
N HIS A 166 6.66 -13.11 -5.66
CA HIS A 166 7.40 -14.36 -5.88
C HIS A 166 8.44 -14.61 -4.78
N PRO A 167 8.12 -15.43 -3.76
CA PRO A 167 8.99 -15.74 -2.59
C PRO A 167 10.45 -16.10 -2.88
N ASN A 168 10.73 -16.71 -4.03
CA ASN A 168 12.05 -17.27 -4.35
C ASN A 168 12.95 -16.35 -5.17
N THR A 169 12.39 -15.28 -5.74
CA THR A 169 13.09 -14.37 -6.65
C THR A 169 13.01 -12.92 -6.19
N ASP A 170 11.98 -12.57 -5.42
CA ASP A 170 11.70 -11.20 -5.04
C ASP A 170 12.10 -10.95 -3.57
N SER A 171 12.39 -9.69 -3.26
CA SER A 171 12.48 -9.19 -1.89
C SER A 171 11.11 -8.76 -1.40
N CYS A 172 10.92 -8.64 -0.08
CA CYS A 172 9.72 -8.02 0.48
C CYS A 172 9.65 -6.55 0.03
N TRP A 173 8.51 -6.15 -0.53
CA TRP A 173 8.28 -4.79 -1.02
C TRP A 173 7.32 -4.02 -0.11
N PRO A 174 7.49 -2.69 0.05
CA PRO A 174 6.56 -1.86 0.81
C PRO A 174 5.16 -1.88 0.18
N CYS A 175 4.13 -2.09 0.99
CA CYS A 175 2.75 -2.09 0.55
C CYS A 175 2.33 -0.71 -0.01
N PRO A 176 1.82 -0.63 -1.26
CA PRO A 176 1.31 0.62 -1.81
C PRO A 176 0.17 1.20 -0.97
N ALA A 177 0.14 2.53 -0.81
CA ALA A 177 -0.85 3.24 0.02
C ALA A 177 -2.31 2.87 -0.31
N GLY A 178 -2.63 2.66 -1.59
CA GLY A 178 -3.97 2.28 -2.08
C GLY A 178 -4.37 0.82 -1.84
N LEU A 179 -3.49 0.01 -1.23
CA LEU A 179 -3.73 -1.41 -0.93
C LEU A 179 -3.71 -1.68 0.58
N VAL A 180 -4.27 -2.84 0.94
CA VAL A 180 -4.07 -3.51 2.22
C VAL A 180 -3.40 -4.85 1.93
N CYS A 181 -2.13 -4.96 2.30
CA CYS A 181 -1.32 -6.16 2.05
C CYS A 181 -1.29 -7.08 3.28
N TYR A 182 -0.99 -8.36 3.06
CA TYR A 182 -0.92 -9.36 4.14
C TYR A 182 0.46 -9.98 4.31
N GLY A 183 1.50 -9.37 3.73
CA GLY A 183 2.85 -9.94 3.68
C GLY A 183 3.01 -11.01 2.61
N THR A 184 1.95 -11.42 1.89
CA THR A 184 1.97 -12.41 0.80
C THR A 184 1.68 -11.73 -0.55
N ALA A 185 1.42 -12.50 -1.61
CA ALA A 185 0.94 -11.99 -2.88
C ALA A 185 -0.55 -11.57 -2.84
N GLU A 186 -1.26 -11.91 -1.75
CA GLU A 186 -2.64 -11.52 -1.55
C GLU A 186 -2.74 -10.10 -0.99
N TYR A 187 -3.70 -9.35 -1.51
CA TYR A 187 -4.00 -7.99 -1.08
C TYR A 187 -5.47 -7.67 -1.33
N THR A 188 -5.95 -6.60 -0.70
CA THR A 188 -7.24 -5.97 -1.03
C THR A 188 -7.04 -4.51 -1.44
N VAL A 189 -7.92 -4.01 -2.30
CA VAL A 189 -7.91 -2.60 -2.72
C VAL A 189 -8.63 -1.72 -1.69
N ARG A 190 -8.09 -0.54 -1.39
CA ARG A 190 -8.77 0.43 -0.51
C ARG A 190 -9.93 1.13 -1.21
N VAL A 191 -9.78 1.39 -2.50
CA VAL A 191 -10.80 1.99 -3.35
C VAL A 191 -11.32 0.92 -4.30
N ALA A 192 -12.62 0.61 -4.19
CA ALA A 192 -13.28 -0.35 -5.05
C ALA A 192 -13.14 0.05 -6.53
N ASN A 193 -12.96 -0.93 -7.41
CA ASN A 193 -12.74 -0.72 -8.85
C ASN A 193 -11.43 0.02 -9.22
N SER A 194 -10.48 0.17 -8.30
CA SER A 194 -9.10 0.50 -8.69
C SER A 194 -8.43 -0.72 -9.34
N THR A 195 -7.63 -0.49 -10.38
CA THR A 195 -6.94 -1.54 -11.13
C THR A 195 -5.45 -1.53 -10.84
N TRP A 196 -4.90 -2.70 -10.54
CA TRP A 196 -3.50 -2.89 -10.15
C TRP A 196 -2.89 -4.02 -10.97
N VAL A 197 -1.67 -3.81 -11.44
CA VAL A 197 -0.94 -4.77 -12.26
C VAL A 197 0.42 -5.07 -11.63
N ALA A 198 0.87 -6.31 -11.75
CA ALA A 198 2.24 -6.66 -11.38
C ALA A 198 3.19 -6.28 -12.52
N ASP A 199 4.18 -5.44 -12.21
CA ASP A 199 5.32 -5.11 -13.05
C ASP A 199 6.60 -5.64 -12.39
N GLY A 200 7.00 -6.85 -12.80
CA GLY A 200 8.04 -7.61 -12.10
C GLY A 200 7.64 -7.93 -10.66
N ALA A 201 8.43 -7.48 -9.69
CA ALA A 201 8.17 -7.66 -8.26
C ALA A 201 7.27 -6.57 -7.66
N VAL A 202 6.92 -5.53 -8.44
CA VAL A 202 6.23 -4.33 -7.95
C VAL A 202 4.79 -4.28 -8.43
N LEU A 203 3.85 -4.05 -7.53
CA LEU A 203 2.45 -3.73 -7.85
C LEU A 203 2.35 -2.26 -8.28
N ARG A 204 1.78 -2.02 -9.47
CA ARG A 204 1.54 -0.69 -10.02
C ARG A 204 0.06 -0.40 -10.13
N LEU A 205 -0.36 0.76 -9.62
CA LEU A 205 -1.69 1.32 -9.88
C LEU A 205 -1.81 1.65 -11.37
N GLU A 206 -2.70 0.98 -12.08
CA GLU A 206 -2.99 1.21 -13.48
C GLU A 206 -4.11 2.23 -13.65
N GLY A 207 -5.16 2.13 -12.84
CA GLY A 207 -6.31 3.01 -12.98
C GLY A 207 -7.16 3.21 -11.75
N CYS A 208 -7.90 4.32 -11.77
CA CYS A 208 -8.78 4.76 -10.69
C CYS A 208 -10.21 4.97 -11.20
N PRO A 209 -11.21 4.61 -10.38
CA PRO A 209 -12.60 4.84 -10.74
C PRO A 209 -12.94 6.34 -10.79
N LEU A 210 -14.06 6.66 -11.44
CA LEU A 210 -14.63 8.01 -11.49
C LEU A 210 -14.70 8.66 -10.09
N GLY A 211 -14.41 9.96 -10.04
CA GLY A 211 -14.37 10.72 -8.79
C GLY A 211 -13.03 10.67 -8.03
N TYR A 212 -12.10 9.81 -8.44
CA TYR A 212 -10.77 9.71 -7.86
C TYR A 212 -9.69 10.13 -8.85
N ARG A 213 -8.66 10.80 -8.33
CA ARG A 213 -7.42 11.00 -9.07
C ARG A 213 -6.41 9.89 -8.78
N LYS A 214 -5.67 9.50 -9.79
CA LYS A 214 -4.53 8.60 -9.70
C LYS A 214 -3.33 9.34 -9.13
N VAL A 215 -2.89 8.95 -7.92
CA VAL A 215 -1.65 9.42 -7.29
C VAL A 215 -0.60 8.34 -7.42
N ASN A 216 0.58 8.71 -7.92
CA ASN A 216 1.68 7.79 -8.13
C ASN A 216 3.03 8.52 -7.91
N SER A 217 3.39 8.76 -6.64
CA SER A 217 4.62 9.50 -6.30
C SER A 217 5.83 8.60 -6.05
N SER A 218 5.61 7.33 -5.71
CA SER A 218 6.61 6.26 -5.66
C SER A 218 5.89 4.90 -5.69
N ASP A 219 6.62 3.79 -5.80
CA ASP A 219 6.02 2.45 -5.77
C ASP A 219 5.23 2.16 -4.48
N ALA A 220 5.61 2.79 -3.35
CA ALA A 220 4.89 2.69 -2.08
C ALA A 220 3.76 3.73 -1.93
N ALA A 221 3.84 4.86 -2.65
CA ALA A 221 2.92 5.99 -2.53
C ALA A 221 2.02 6.09 -3.77
N GLN A 222 1.35 4.98 -4.08
CA GLN A 222 0.33 4.89 -5.13
C GLN A 222 -1.04 4.73 -4.51
N GLU A 223 -2.02 5.53 -4.94
CA GLU A 223 -3.40 5.42 -4.48
C GLU A 223 -4.39 6.13 -5.40
N CYS A 224 -5.67 5.79 -5.25
CA CYS A 224 -6.77 6.59 -5.78
C CYS A 224 -7.20 7.58 -4.71
N ALA A 225 -6.88 8.87 -4.91
CA ALA A 225 -7.18 9.93 -3.97
C ALA A 225 -8.41 10.72 -4.38
N THR A 226 -9.22 11.15 -3.41
CA THR A 226 -10.38 12.02 -3.68
C THR A 226 -9.96 13.45 -3.98
N CYS A 227 -10.82 14.19 -4.67
CA CYS A 227 -10.62 15.60 -4.96
C CYS A 227 -11.18 16.50 -3.85
N GLY A 228 -10.43 17.54 -3.52
CA GLY A 228 -10.76 18.49 -2.46
C GLY A 228 -11.92 19.41 -2.83
N ALA A 229 -12.30 20.28 -1.89
CA ALA A 229 -13.36 21.26 -2.08
C ALA A 229 -13.08 22.12 -3.33
N GLY A 230 -14.13 22.41 -4.09
CA GLY A 230 -14.04 23.13 -5.37
C GLY A 230 -13.43 22.33 -6.53
N THR A 231 -13.10 21.05 -6.36
CA THR A 231 -12.45 20.26 -7.42
C THR A 231 -13.05 18.85 -7.58
N GLU A 232 -13.02 18.33 -8.79
CA GLU A 232 -13.56 17.02 -9.14
C GLU A 232 -12.69 16.28 -10.16
N CYS A 233 -12.97 15.00 -10.34
CA CYS A 233 -12.44 14.17 -11.41
C CYS A 233 -13.62 13.57 -12.17
N THR A 234 -13.83 14.04 -13.40
CA THR A 234 -14.98 13.68 -14.25
C THR A 234 -14.67 12.59 -15.27
N ALA A 235 -13.42 12.15 -15.35
CA ALA A 235 -12.95 11.08 -16.23
C ALA A 235 -12.37 9.91 -15.42
N GLU A 236 -12.44 8.71 -16.00
CA GLU A 236 -11.64 7.57 -15.54
C GLU A 236 -10.15 7.92 -15.72
N ASP A 237 -9.31 7.46 -14.79
CA ASP A 237 -7.86 7.71 -14.79
C ASP A 237 -7.43 9.18 -14.77
N CYS A 238 -8.28 10.02 -14.18
CA CYS A 238 -7.96 11.41 -13.84
C CYS A 238 -6.62 11.49 -13.09
N THR A 239 -5.62 12.21 -13.60
CA THR A 239 -4.33 12.39 -12.90
C THR A 239 -4.31 13.65 -12.02
N GLU A 240 -5.21 14.60 -12.31
CA GLU A 240 -5.25 15.90 -11.65
C GLU A 240 -6.70 16.35 -11.49
N CYS A 241 -7.05 16.86 -10.30
CA CYS A 241 -8.40 17.33 -10.04
C CYS A 241 -8.66 18.65 -10.79
N VAL A 242 -9.79 18.73 -11.48
CA VAL A 242 -10.22 19.94 -12.19
C VAL A 242 -11.14 20.77 -11.32
N ALA A 243 -11.09 22.09 -11.47
CA ALA A 243 -11.99 23.00 -10.76
C ALA A 243 -13.45 22.72 -11.16
N CYS A 244 -14.38 22.78 -10.19
CA CYS A 244 -15.82 22.74 -10.47
C CYS A 244 -16.16 23.77 -11.55
N ALA A 245 -16.92 23.37 -12.56
CA ALA A 245 -17.39 24.32 -13.57
C ALA A 245 -18.29 25.40 -12.93
N PRO A 246 -18.40 26.60 -13.54
CA PRO A 246 -19.43 27.56 -13.18
C PRO A 246 -20.81 26.90 -13.12
N GLY A 247 -21.66 27.41 -12.24
CA GLY A 247 -22.95 26.83 -11.90
C GLY A 247 -22.87 25.66 -10.93
N SER A 248 -21.67 25.25 -10.50
CA SER A 248 -21.48 24.11 -9.59
C SER A 248 -20.60 24.47 -8.39
N TYR A 249 -20.61 23.62 -7.37
CA TYR A 249 -19.80 23.77 -6.17
C TYR A 249 -19.47 22.40 -5.55
N LYS A 250 -18.43 22.35 -4.71
CA LYS A 250 -18.13 21.16 -3.90
C LYS A 250 -17.52 21.55 -2.56
N VAL A 251 -18.18 21.16 -1.47
CA VAL A 251 -17.83 21.67 -0.12
C VAL A 251 -16.77 20.87 0.61
N ALA A 252 -16.49 19.64 0.18
CA ALA A 252 -15.67 18.70 0.94
C ALA A 252 -14.77 17.86 0.04
N LEU A 253 -13.78 17.23 0.68
CA LEU A 253 -12.97 16.17 0.09
C LEU A 253 -13.83 14.90 -0.05
N SER A 254 -14.23 14.56 -1.27
CA SER A 254 -15.00 13.34 -1.57
C SER A 254 -14.79 12.88 -3.02
N SER A 255 -15.27 11.69 -3.34
CA SER A 255 -15.34 11.19 -4.72
C SER A 255 -16.55 11.72 -5.50
N ASP A 256 -17.43 12.51 -4.86
CA ASP A 256 -18.59 13.06 -5.54
C ASP A 256 -18.16 14.08 -6.59
N ALA A 257 -18.92 14.12 -7.68
CA ALA A 257 -18.88 15.22 -8.63
C ALA A 257 -19.31 16.53 -7.96
N CYS A 258 -18.96 17.66 -8.58
CA CYS A 258 -19.44 18.96 -8.15
C CYS A 258 -20.97 19.01 -8.25
N GLY A 259 -21.60 19.44 -7.17
CA GLY A 259 -23.04 19.62 -7.11
C GLY A 259 -23.45 20.87 -7.89
N LEU A 260 -24.51 20.77 -8.69
CA LEU A 260 -25.10 21.93 -9.34
C LEU A 260 -25.70 22.87 -8.30
N CYS A 261 -25.56 24.17 -8.52
CA CYS A 261 -26.32 25.17 -7.80
C CYS A 261 -27.82 24.94 -8.01
N PRO A 262 -28.64 24.96 -6.94
CA PRO A 262 -30.06 24.65 -7.05
C PRO A 262 -30.79 25.65 -7.94
N ILE A 263 -32.01 25.28 -8.36
CA ILE A 263 -32.90 26.21 -9.08
C ILE A 263 -33.09 27.50 -8.29
N ASN A 264 -33.29 28.62 -9.00
CA ASN A 264 -33.36 29.98 -8.44
C ASN A 264 -32.03 30.50 -7.90
N SER A 265 -30.91 29.88 -8.28
CA SER A 265 -29.57 30.35 -7.97
C SER A 265 -28.62 30.17 -9.16
N TYR A 266 -27.54 30.92 -9.16
CA TYR A 266 -26.49 30.85 -10.17
C TYR A 266 -25.12 30.99 -9.53
N ASN A 267 -24.09 30.46 -10.20
CA ASN A 267 -22.71 30.66 -9.79
C ASN A 267 -21.82 30.95 -11.00
N PRO A 268 -21.23 32.16 -11.12
CA PRO A 268 -20.34 32.49 -12.22
C PRO A 268 -18.91 31.99 -12.03
N SER A 269 -18.54 31.55 -10.83
CA SER A 269 -17.17 31.19 -10.48
C SER A 269 -16.90 29.71 -10.74
N ALA A 270 -15.76 29.42 -11.34
CA ALA A 270 -15.18 28.08 -11.31
C ALA A 270 -14.51 27.81 -9.96
N GLY A 271 -14.40 26.54 -9.57
CA GLY A 271 -13.68 26.13 -8.36
C GLY A 271 -14.42 26.44 -7.05
N SER A 272 -15.72 26.70 -7.10
CA SER A 272 -16.49 27.06 -5.91
C SER A 272 -16.52 25.96 -4.87
N SER A 273 -16.09 26.32 -3.66
CA SER A 273 -15.93 25.40 -2.53
C SER A 273 -17.01 25.56 -1.46
N SER A 274 -18.02 26.38 -1.72
CA SER A 274 -19.11 26.65 -0.78
C SER A 274 -20.46 26.69 -1.48
N PHE A 275 -21.51 26.20 -0.81
CA PHE A 275 -22.89 26.41 -1.25
C PHE A 275 -23.25 27.90 -1.30
N ALA A 276 -22.61 28.73 -0.47
CA ALA A 276 -22.85 30.18 -0.46
C ALA A 276 -22.41 30.87 -1.77
N ASP A 277 -21.59 30.20 -2.59
CA ASP A 277 -21.21 30.71 -3.91
C ASP A 277 -22.36 30.61 -4.93
N CYS A 278 -23.38 29.79 -4.64
CA CYS A 278 -24.64 29.76 -5.37
C CYS A 278 -25.48 30.99 -4.99
N ARG A 279 -25.33 32.06 -5.76
CA ARG A 279 -26.03 33.33 -5.57
C ARG A 279 -27.49 33.16 -5.93
N THR A 280 -28.38 33.46 -4.99
CA THR A 280 -29.82 33.43 -5.25
C THR A 280 -30.21 34.50 -6.25
N CYS A 281 -31.21 34.20 -7.07
CA CYS A 281 -31.86 35.20 -7.88
C CYS A 281 -32.50 36.28 -6.99
N GLY A 282 -32.50 37.53 -7.46
CA GLY A 282 -33.19 38.64 -6.79
C GLY A 282 -34.69 38.39 -6.63
N SER A 283 -35.39 39.24 -5.87
CA SER A 283 -36.78 39.06 -5.42
C SER A 283 -37.75 38.52 -6.49
N GLY A 284 -38.05 37.21 -6.40
CA GLY A 284 -39.00 36.51 -7.26
C GLY A 284 -38.45 36.01 -8.61
N GLY A 285 -37.15 36.21 -8.87
CA GLY A 285 -36.47 35.62 -10.02
C GLY A 285 -36.25 34.12 -9.85
N VAL A 286 -36.38 33.40 -10.96
CA VAL A 286 -36.20 31.95 -11.05
C VAL A 286 -35.24 31.62 -12.18
N THR A 287 -34.58 30.46 -12.11
CA THR A 287 -33.80 29.92 -13.22
C THR A 287 -34.58 28.79 -13.89
N ASP A 288 -34.31 28.56 -15.18
CA ASP A 288 -34.98 27.49 -15.93
C ASP A 288 -34.52 26.08 -15.47
N ALA A 289 -33.30 25.98 -14.92
CA ALA A 289 -32.73 24.75 -14.38
C ALA A 289 -31.70 25.03 -13.27
N ALA A 290 -31.31 23.96 -12.56
CA ALA A 290 -30.12 23.95 -11.70
C ALA A 290 -28.85 24.14 -12.56
N GLY A 291 -27.75 24.54 -11.93
CA GLY A 291 -26.46 24.69 -12.63
C GLY A 291 -26.33 26.00 -13.42
N SER A 292 -27.16 27.00 -13.13
CA SER A 292 -27.10 28.27 -13.85
C SER A 292 -25.77 28.98 -13.58
N THR A 293 -25.16 29.51 -14.65
CA THR A 293 -23.80 30.06 -14.57
C THR A 293 -23.77 31.58 -14.45
N SER A 294 -24.90 32.27 -14.61
CA SER A 294 -24.90 33.73 -14.64
C SER A 294 -26.21 34.35 -14.17
N SER A 295 -26.16 35.63 -13.80
CA SER A 295 -27.31 36.41 -13.36
C SER A 295 -28.38 36.56 -14.43
N GLU A 296 -28.00 36.49 -15.71
CA GLU A 296 -28.93 36.62 -16.85
C GLU A 296 -29.88 35.41 -16.95
N ALA A 297 -29.55 34.29 -16.30
CA ALA A 297 -30.44 33.15 -16.17
C ALA A 297 -31.61 33.42 -15.21
N CYS A 298 -31.50 34.41 -14.33
CA CYS A 298 -32.57 34.80 -13.41
C CYS A 298 -33.64 35.60 -14.15
N LYS A 299 -34.79 34.96 -14.41
CA LYS A 299 -35.94 35.56 -15.08
C LYS A 299 -37.14 35.56 -14.14
N CYS A 300 -38.09 36.46 -14.40
CA CYS A 300 -39.36 36.39 -13.69
C CYS A 300 -40.12 35.14 -14.11
N SER A 301 -40.73 34.47 -13.13
CA SER A 301 -41.57 33.30 -13.38
C SER A 301 -42.72 33.65 -14.34
N SER A 302 -43.35 32.64 -14.92
CA SER A 302 -44.48 32.86 -15.84
C SER A 302 -45.61 33.69 -15.23
N SER A 303 -45.80 33.67 -13.92
CA SER A 303 -46.85 34.41 -13.18
C SER A 303 -46.42 35.81 -12.69
N THR A 304 -45.18 36.22 -12.96
CA THR A 304 -44.62 37.51 -12.53
C THR A 304 -44.10 38.30 -13.73
N TYR A 305 -43.83 39.60 -13.55
CA TYR A 305 -43.20 40.45 -14.56
C TYR A 305 -42.04 41.24 -13.95
N ASN A 306 -41.06 41.58 -14.79
CA ASN A 306 -39.88 42.33 -14.36
C ASN A 306 -40.23 43.80 -14.16
N VAL A 307 -39.95 44.32 -12.96
CA VAL A 307 -39.98 45.74 -12.63
C VAL A 307 -38.55 46.24 -12.42
N VAL A 308 -38.21 47.34 -13.09
CA VAL A 308 -36.93 48.02 -12.93
C VAL A 308 -37.22 49.39 -12.34
N ALA A 309 -36.78 49.61 -11.10
CA ALA A 309 -36.93 50.88 -10.42
C ALA A 309 -35.97 51.93 -11.00
N SER A 310 -36.22 53.21 -10.73
CA SER A 310 -35.34 54.31 -11.17
C SER A 310 -33.90 54.21 -10.63
N SER A 311 -33.69 53.45 -9.55
CA SER A 311 -32.37 53.11 -9.00
C SER A 311 -31.61 52.04 -9.80
N GLY A 312 -32.22 51.47 -10.85
CA GLY A 312 -31.67 50.36 -11.63
C GLY A 312 -31.86 48.97 -11.01
N ALA A 313 -32.45 48.88 -9.82
CA ALA A 313 -32.77 47.60 -9.18
C ALA A 313 -33.89 46.88 -9.95
N SER A 314 -33.66 45.61 -10.33
CA SER A 314 -34.65 44.75 -10.96
C SER A 314 -35.26 43.79 -9.94
N SER A 315 -36.59 43.58 -10.01
CA SER A 315 -37.30 42.58 -9.22
C SER A 315 -38.48 42.01 -9.99
N CYS A 316 -39.01 40.87 -9.54
CA CYS A 316 -40.14 40.22 -10.15
C CYS A 316 -41.39 40.45 -9.30
N ARG A 317 -42.39 41.08 -9.92
CA ARG A 317 -43.64 41.42 -9.25
C ARG A 317 -44.77 40.53 -9.72
N ALA A 318 -45.64 40.13 -8.79
CA ALA A 318 -46.84 39.36 -9.10
C ALA A 318 -47.70 40.08 -10.15
N CYS A 319 -48.22 39.33 -11.11
CA CYS A 319 -49.11 39.90 -12.10
C CYS A 319 -50.40 40.41 -11.43
N PRO A 320 -50.84 41.65 -11.70
CA PRO A 320 -52.14 42.12 -11.25
C PRO A 320 -53.25 41.26 -11.85
N VAL A 321 -54.34 41.05 -11.11
CA VAL A 321 -55.47 40.17 -11.52
C VAL A 321 -56.00 40.52 -12.91
N GLY A 322 -56.08 41.80 -13.26
CA GLY A 322 -56.54 42.25 -14.59
C GLY A 322 -55.60 41.95 -15.75
N ALA A 323 -54.37 41.52 -15.48
CA ALA A 323 -53.35 41.17 -16.47
C ALA A 323 -52.87 39.71 -16.38
N THR A 324 -53.49 38.90 -15.50
CA THR A 324 -53.24 37.46 -15.40
C THR A 324 -54.05 36.73 -16.45
N CYS A 325 -53.38 35.91 -17.27
CA CYS A 325 -54.01 35.10 -18.30
C CYS A 325 -54.71 33.86 -17.71
N SER A 326 -55.55 33.21 -18.52
CA SER A 326 -56.28 32.00 -18.10
C SER A 326 -55.37 30.82 -17.73
N ASP A 327 -54.15 30.79 -18.27
CA ASP A 327 -53.09 29.82 -17.94
C ASP A 327 -52.22 30.25 -16.74
N GLN A 328 -52.66 31.28 -16.00
CA GLN A 328 -51.94 31.92 -14.89
C GLN A 328 -50.62 32.62 -15.27
N SER A 329 -50.33 32.76 -16.58
CA SER A 329 -49.18 33.55 -17.02
C SER A 329 -49.46 35.05 -16.98
N CYS A 330 -48.42 35.86 -16.80
CA CYS A 330 -48.53 37.30 -16.76
C CYS A 330 -48.46 37.89 -18.17
N ALA A 331 -49.51 38.59 -18.60
CA ALA A 331 -49.51 39.27 -19.89
C ALA A 331 -48.48 40.41 -19.94
N LEU A 332 -48.24 41.09 -18.81
CA LEU A 332 -47.29 42.21 -18.70
C LEU A 332 -45.82 41.78 -18.89
N ALA A 333 -45.53 40.49 -18.74
CA ALA A 333 -44.20 39.93 -19.01
C ALA A 333 -43.96 39.71 -20.51
N LYS A 334 -44.99 39.81 -21.36
CA LYS A 334 -44.92 39.55 -22.80
C LYS A 334 -44.98 40.85 -23.58
N SER A 335 -44.28 40.91 -24.71
CA SER A 335 -44.38 42.03 -25.64
C SER A 335 -45.81 42.23 -26.12
N GLY A 336 -46.33 43.45 -26.00
CA GLY A 336 -47.70 43.79 -26.43
C GLY A 336 -48.81 43.43 -25.43
N PHE A 337 -48.48 43.11 -24.17
CA PHE A 337 -49.43 42.83 -23.09
C PHE A 337 -50.55 41.88 -23.51
N SER A 338 -50.16 40.68 -23.96
CA SER A 338 -51.09 39.75 -24.60
C SER A 338 -51.10 38.38 -23.93
N CYS A 339 -52.28 37.77 -23.91
CA CYS A 339 -52.45 36.38 -23.52
C CYS A 339 -52.40 35.51 -24.77
N ALA A 340 -51.28 34.81 -24.96
CA ALA A 340 -51.18 33.77 -25.97
C ALA A 340 -51.93 32.53 -25.50
N VAL A 341 -52.85 32.03 -26.32
CA VAL A 341 -53.52 30.73 -26.13
C VAL A 341 -53.05 29.81 -27.25
N ALA A 342 -52.62 28.59 -26.94
CA ALA A 342 -52.15 27.63 -27.94
C ALA A 342 -53.18 27.47 -29.07
N GLY A 343 -52.78 27.80 -30.31
CA GLY A 343 -53.62 27.69 -31.51
C GLY A 343 -54.57 28.86 -31.82
N ARG A 344 -54.49 30.01 -31.10
CA ARG A 344 -55.28 31.22 -31.41
C ARG A 344 -54.42 32.48 -31.42
N ARG A 345 -54.87 33.54 -32.12
CA ARG A 345 -54.22 34.86 -32.11
C ARG A 345 -54.21 35.39 -30.67
N ALA A 346 -53.05 35.90 -30.23
CA ALA A 346 -52.92 36.50 -28.90
C ALA A 346 -53.79 37.75 -28.81
N ASN A 347 -54.65 37.82 -27.79
CA ASN A 347 -55.47 39.00 -27.54
C ASN A 347 -54.75 39.89 -26.52
N ALA A 348 -54.73 41.20 -26.78
CA ALA A 348 -54.30 42.18 -25.80
C ALA A 348 -55.21 42.14 -24.56
N ILE A 349 -54.64 42.36 -23.38
CA ILE A 349 -55.42 42.47 -22.14
C ILE A 349 -56.34 43.70 -22.18
N VAL A 350 -57.43 43.63 -21.43
CA VAL A 350 -58.43 44.71 -21.36
C VAL A 350 -57.90 45.87 -20.51
N GLY A 351 -58.19 47.09 -20.94
CA GLY A 351 -57.84 48.32 -20.25
C GLY A 351 -56.50 48.91 -20.68
N ASN A 352 -56.27 50.17 -20.32
CA ASN A 352 -55.07 50.93 -20.58
C ASN A 352 -54.12 50.84 -19.38
N TRP A 353 -52.96 50.23 -19.60
CA TRP A 353 -51.94 49.99 -18.59
C TRP A 353 -50.77 50.95 -18.78
N THR A 354 -50.39 51.66 -17.71
CA THR A 354 -49.24 52.58 -17.74
C THR A 354 -48.18 52.14 -16.76
N LYS A 355 -46.90 52.40 -17.08
CA LYS A 355 -45.77 52.06 -16.23
C LYS A 355 -45.44 53.25 -15.33
N ASN A 356 -45.46 53.04 -14.03
CA ASN A 356 -44.98 53.99 -13.05
C ASN A 356 -43.47 54.17 -13.21
N ILE A 357 -43.01 55.40 -13.43
CA ILE A 357 -41.60 55.70 -13.77
C ILE A 357 -40.69 55.55 -12.54
N ALA A 358 -41.21 55.75 -11.33
CA ALA A 358 -40.42 55.64 -10.10
C ALA A 358 -40.23 54.18 -9.67
N THR A 359 -41.31 53.40 -9.69
CA THR A 359 -41.32 52.01 -9.20
C THR A 359 -41.10 50.97 -10.30
N GLY A 360 -41.36 51.33 -11.56
CA GLY A 360 -41.30 50.42 -12.70
C GLY A 360 -42.53 49.50 -12.83
N GLU A 361 -43.55 49.69 -12.00
CA GLU A 361 -44.75 48.85 -11.91
C GLU A 361 -45.81 49.26 -12.92
N TYR A 362 -46.65 48.32 -13.36
CA TYR A 362 -47.81 48.64 -14.20
C TYR A 362 -49.07 48.88 -13.38
N GLU A 363 -49.79 49.93 -13.73
CA GLU A 363 -51.07 50.32 -13.13
C GLU A 363 -52.15 50.44 -14.22
N LEU A 364 -53.35 49.95 -13.93
CA LEU A 364 -54.52 50.09 -14.79
C LEU A 364 -55.14 51.47 -14.59
N VAL A 365 -55.25 52.26 -15.66
CA VAL A 365 -55.66 53.68 -15.59
C VAL A 365 -57.06 53.92 -16.15
N SER A 366 -57.51 53.12 -17.11
CA SER A 366 -58.84 53.21 -17.73
C SER A 366 -59.22 51.95 -18.49
#